data_AF-A0A925WSE3-F1
#
_entry.id   AF-A0A925WSE3-F1
#
_cell.length_a   1.000
_cell.length_b   1.000
_cell.length_c   1.000
_cell.angle_alpha   90.00
_cell.angle_beta   90.00
_cell.angle_gamma   90.00
#
_symmetry.space_group_name_H-M   'P 1'
#
loop_
_entity.id
_entity.type
_entity.pdbx_description
1 polymer ?
#
loop_
_entity_poly.entity_id
_entity_poly.type
_entity_poly.pdbx_seq_one_letter_code
_entity_poly.pdbx_strand_id
1 'polypeptide(L)' 'IPPNTRATIFVPTPDPATVTESGAPAAGAQGIRWLRHEEGFAVFEAGSGDYRFAAAA' A
#
# COMPACT_ATOMS: atom_id res chain seq x y z
N ILE A 1 11.47 1.15 3.87
CA ILE A 1 11.71 -0.31 3.96
C ILE A 1 13.17 -0.56 3.62
N PRO A 2 13.96 -1.19 4.51
CA PRO A 2 15.39 -1.41 4.30
C PRO A 2 15.72 -2.17 3.00
N PRO A 3 16.95 -2.05 2.48
CA PRO A 3 17.41 -2.81 1.32
C PRO A 3 17.22 -4.33 1.50
N ASN A 4 16.97 -5.03 0.38
CA ASN A 4 16.76 -6.49 0.32
C ASN A 4 15.63 -7.02 1.23
N THR A 5 14.71 -6.16 1.65
CA THR A 5 13.57 -6.52 2.51
C THR A 5 12.26 -6.23 1.79
N ARG A 6 11.21 -6.98 2.14
CA ARG A 6 9.82 -6.69 1.77
C ARG A 6 9.01 -6.48 3.04
N ALA A 7 7.99 -5.63 2.97
CA ALA A 7 7.07 -5.41 4.07
C ALA A 7 5.62 -5.59 3.59
N THR A 8 4.79 -6.13 4.47
CA THR A 8 3.34 -6.14 4.30
C THR A 8 2.77 -4.91 4.99
N ILE A 9 2.18 -4.01 4.21
CA ILE A 9 1.61 -2.76 4.66
C ILE A 9 0.09 -2.91 4.76
N PHE A 10 -0.44 -2.64 5.95
CA PHE A 10 -1.88 -2.61 6.22
C PHE A 10 -2.30 -1.15 6.30
N VAL A 11 -3.14 -0.71 5.36
CA VAL A 11 -3.67 0.66 5.32
C VAL A 11 -5.15 0.61 5.70
N PRO A 12 -5.58 1.26 6.80
CA PRO A 12 -6.99 1.32 7.17
C PRO A 12 -7.76 2.12 6.12
N THR A 13 -8.73 1.48 5.47
CA THR A 13 -9.63 2.11 4.49
C THR A 13 -10.88 1.25 4.26
N PRO A 14 -12.08 1.87 4.19
CA PRO A 14 -13.27 1.15 3.75
C PRO A 14 -13.19 0.74 2.27
N ASP A 15 -12.43 1.48 1.44
CA ASP A 15 -12.28 1.22 0.01
C ASP A 15 -10.79 1.19 -0.39
N PRO A 16 -10.25 0.04 -0.85
CA PRO A 16 -8.86 -0.05 -1.29
C PRO A 16 -8.54 0.81 -2.52
N ALA A 17 -9.53 1.22 -3.31
CA ALA A 17 -9.33 2.07 -4.49
C ALA A 17 -8.96 3.52 -4.13
N THR A 18 -9.24 3.97 -2.90
CA THR A 18 -8.89 5.31 -2.42
C THR A 18 -7.46 5.41 -1.93
N VAL A 19 -6.73 4.29 -1.84
CA VAL A 19 -5.36 4.27 -1.35
C VAL A 19 -4.42 4.79 -2.43
N THR A 20 -3.66 5.80 -2.05
CA THR A 20 -2.61 6.40 -2.86
C THR A 20 -1.25 6.20 -2.20
N GLU A 21 -0.23 6.07 -3.03
CA GLU A 21 1.17 6.13 -2.66
C GLU A 21 1.81 7.33 -3.35
N SER A 22 2.40 8.24 -2.58
CA SER A 22 3.02 9.48 -3.08
C SER A 22 2.14 10.31 -4.04
N GLY A 23 0.80 10.20 -3.90
CA GLY A 23 -0.19 10.89 -4.74
C GLY A 23 -0.64 10.14 -5.99
N ALA A 24 -0.13 8.93 -6.25
CA ALA A 24 -0.57 8.04 -7.31
C ALA A 24 -1.33 6.82 -6.75
N PRO A 25 -2.19 6.12 -7.52
CA PRO A 25 -2.89 4.93 -7.02
C PRO A 25 -1.93 3.82 -6.56
N ALA A 26 -2.06 3.36 -5.31
CA ALA A 26 -1.13 2.39 -4.72
C ALA A 26 -1.18 1.01 -5.40
N ALA A 27 -2.31 0.65 -6.01
CA ALA A 27 -2.50 -0.63 -6.70
C ALA A 27 -1.61 -0.84 -7.94
N GLY A 28 -1.04 0.25 -8.49
CA GLY A 28 -0.17 0.21 -9.68
C GLY A 28 1.21 0.82 -9.45
N ALA A 29 1.55 1.19 -8.21
CA ALA A 29 2.82 1.84 -7.90
C ALA A 29 4.00 0.86 -8.04
N GLN A 30 5.13 1.35 -8.55
CA GLN A 30 6.31 0.52 -8.77
C GLN A 30 6.87 0.00 -7.44
N GLY A 31 7.03 -1.32 -7.35
CA GLY A 31 7.52 -1.97 -6.12
C GLY A 31 6.44 -2.19 -5.07
N ILE A 32 5.17 -1.88 -5.37
CA ILE A 32 4.01 -2.22 -4.56
C ILE A 32 3.18 -3.27 -5.29
N ARG A 33 2.71 -4.26 -4.55
CA ARG A 33 1.81 -5.30 -5.03
C ARG A 33 0.58 -5.31 -4.14
N TRP A 34 -0.59 -5.09 -4.72
CA TRP A 34 -1.85 -5.32 -4.00
C TRP A 34 -2.01 -6.80 -3.67
N LEU A 35 -2.35 -7.11 -2.42
CA LEU A 35 -2.55 -8.47 -1.95
C LEU A 35 -4.04 -8.79 -1.78
N ARG A 36 -4.72 -8.03 -0.91
CA ARG A 36 -6.13 -8.23 -0.56
C ARG A 36 -6.70 -7.03 0.19
N HIS A 37 -8.02 -7.00 0.33
CA HIS A 37 -8.73 -6.13 1.28
C HIS A 37 -9.42 -7.02 2.31
N GLU A 38 -9.14 -6.80 3.59
CA GLU A 38 -9.71 -7.57 4.68
C GLU A 38 -9.96 -6.68 5.90
N GLU A 39 -11.07 -6.90 6.59
CA GLU A 39 -11.38 -6.25 7.89
C GLU A 39 -11.30 -4.70 7.88
N GLY A 40 -11.56 -4.05 6.74
CA GLY A 40 -11.43 -2.59 6.60
C GLY A 40 -9.98 -2.10 6.42
N PHE A 41 -9.07 -3.00 6.03
CA PHE A 41 -7.68 -2.71 5.68
C PHE A 41 -7.39 -3.13 4.25
N ALA A 42 -6.77 -2.25 3.50
CA ALA A 42 -6.14 -2.58 2.24
C ALA A 42 -4.71 -3.06 2.51
N VAL A 43 -4.41 -4.28 2.08
CA VAL A 43 -3.14 -4.96 2.34
C VAL A 43 -2.30 -4.96 1.07
N PHE A 44 -1.08 -4.42 1.19
CA PHE A 44 -0.12 -4.32 0.10
C PHE A 44 1.22 -4.97 0.50
N GLU A 45 1.93 -5.55 -0.44
CA GLU A 45 3.34 -5.90 -0.28
C GLU A 45 4.18 -4.81 -0.94
N ALA A 46 5.12 -4.24 -0.22
CA ALA A 46 6.06 -3.25 -0.74
C ALA A 46 7.50 -3.77 -0.66
N GLY A 47 8.29 -3.49 -1.69
CA GLY A 47 9.72 -3.79 -1.74
C GLY A 47 10.54 -2.85 -0.87
N SER A 48 11.87 -2.90 -1.02
CA SER A 48 12.76 -1.92 -0.39
C SER A 48 12.58 -0.54 -1.00
N GLY A 49 12.58 0.50 -0.19
CA GLY A 49 12.34 1.88 -0.62
C GLY A 49 11.53 2.68 0.39
N ASP A 50 11.35 3.95 0.10
CA ASP A 50 10.54 4.87 0.89
C ASP A 50 9.18 5.04 0.22
N TYR A 51 8.11 4.83 0.98
CA TYR A 51 6.74 4.86 0.49
C TYR A 51 5.90 5.74 1.41
N ARG A 52 4.97 6.50 0.83
CA ARG A 52 4.03 7.32 1.59
C ARG A 52 2.59 6.98 1.22
N PHE A 53 1.93 6.20 2.07
CA PHE A 53 0.53 5.83 1.88
C PHE A 53 -0.42 6.88 2.46
N ALA A 54 -1.48 7.17 1.72
CA ALA A 54 -2.62 7.96 2.17
C ALA A 54 -3.92 7.30 1.67
N ALA A 55 -4.95 7.29 2.51
CA ALA A 55 -6.28 6.80 2.15
C ALA A 55 -7.31 7.88 2.50
N ALA A 56 -8.32 8.04 1.64
CA ALA A 56 -9.49 8.82 1.99
C ALA A 56 -10.40 7.97 2.89
N ALA A 57 -10.96 8.61 3.92
CA ALA A 57 -11.94 8.00 4.82
C ALA A 57 -13.29 7.79 4.12
#